data_AF-A0A845Z8D2-F1
#
_entry.id   AF-A0A845Z8D2-F1
#
_cell.length_a   1.000
_cell.length_b   1.000
_cell.length_c   1.000
_cell.angle_alpha   90.00
_cell.angle_beta   90.00
_cell.angle_gamma   90.00
#
_symmetry.space_group_name_H-M   'P 1'
#
loop_
_entity.id
_entity.type
_entity.pdbx_description
1 polymer ?
#
loop_
_entity_poly.entity_id
_entity_poly.type
_entity_poly.pdbx_seq_one_letter_code
_entity_poly.pdbx_strand_id
1 'polypeptide(L)' 'MTISIAAEPIPLTINTDGVALVAGTRVTLDTVVYVFQQGATAEEICLAYPSLNLADVYAVIVYYLRHQEEVEKYLQERQ' A
#
# COMPACT_ATOMS: atom_id res chain seq x y z
N MET A 1 -16.77 -25.30 -13.97
CA MET A 1 -16.59 -23.97 -13.35
C MET A 1 -15.37 -23.34 -13.99
N THR A 2 -15.49 -22.13 -14.53
CA THR A 2 -14.39 -21.38 -15.13
C THR A 2 -14.07 -20.19 -14.24
N ILE A 3 -12.81 -20.06 -13.82
CA ILE A 3 -12.31 -18.88 -13.12
C ILE A 3 -11.90 -17.83 -14.16
N SER A 4 -12.30 -16.58 -13.95
CA SER A 4 -11.88 -15.44 -14.76
C SER A 4 -10.70 -14.74 -14.10
N ILE A 5 -9.57 -14.64 -14.80
CA ILE A 5 -8.39 -13.90 -14.34
C ILE A 5 -8.48 -12.48 -14.90
N ALA A 6 -8.53 -11.49 -14.01
CA ALA A 6 -8.56 -10.07 -14.36
C ALA A 6 -7.48 -9.31 -13.59
N ALA A 7 -6.97 -8.23 -14.18
CA ALA A 7 -6.08 -7.33 -13.47
C ALA A 7 -6.91 -6.42 -12.55
N GLU A 8 -6.59 -6.44 -11.26
CA GLU A 8 -7.16 -5.51 -10.29
C GLU A 8 -6.30 -4.23 -10.21
N PRO A 9 -6.92 -3.04 -10.13
CA PRO A 9 -6.17 -1.81 -9.96
C PRO A 9 -5.51 -1.78 -8.58
N ILE A 10 -4.30 -1.21 -8.51
CA ILE A 10 -3.60 -1.00 -7.24
C ILE A 10 -4.44 -0.01 -6.41
N PRO A 11 -4.74 -0.29 -5.14
CA PRO A 11 -5.62 0.54 -4.31
C PRO A 11 -4.85 1.74 -3.74
N LEU A 12 -4.22 2.51 -4.61
CA LEU A 12 -3.50 3.73 -4.27
C LEU A 12 -4.11 4.92 -4.99
N THR A 13 -4.27 6.03 -4.27
CA THR A 13 -4.77 7.30 -4.79
C THR A 13 -3.81 8.41 -4.38
N ILE A 14 -3.62 9.41 -5.24
CA ILE A 14 -2.83 10.59 -4.94
C ILE A 14 -3.77 11.71 -4.52
N ASN A 15 -3.57 12.29 -3.33
CA ASN A 15 -4.36 13.46 -2.90
C ASN A 15 -3.86 14.76 -3.55
N THR A 16 -4.51 15.88 -3.20
CA THR A 16 -4.16 17.22 -3.68
C THR A 16 -2.74 17.67 -3.32
N ASP A 17 -2.15 17.09 -2.27
CA ASP A 17 -0.81 17.40 -1.78
C ASP A 17 0.25 16.42 -2.34
N GLY A 18 -0.10 15.61 -3.33
CA GLY A 18 0.82 14.64 -3.94
C GLY A 18 1.15 13.43 -3.06
N VAL A 19 0.38 13.19 -2.00
CA VAL A 19 0.57 12.05 -1.09
C VAL A 19 -0.17 10.83 -1.63
N ALA A 20 0.52 9.69 -1.69
CA ALA A 20 -0.09 8.40 -1.98
C ALA A 20 -0.81 7.84 -0.74
N LEU A 21 -2.12 7.61 -0.85
CA LEU A 21 -2.97 7.00 0.18
C LEU A 21 -3.57 5.69 -0.30
N VAL A 22 -3.77 4.76 0.63
CA VAL A 22 -4.58 3.57 0.37
C VAL A 22 -6.02 4.01 0.12
N ALA A 23 -6.57 3.60 -1.02
CA ALA A 23 -7.84 4.07 -1.56
C ALA A 23 -8.97 3.98 -0.51
N GLY A 24 -9.73 5.07 -0.36
CA GLY A 24 -10.82 5.14 0.62
C GLY A 24 -10.37 5.33 2.08
N THR A 25 -9.08 5.50 2.34
CA THR A 25 -8.54 5.69 3.70
C THR A 25 -7.62 6.92 3.79
N ARG A 26 -7.21 7.27 5.01
CA ARG A 26 -6.18 8.28 5.27
C ARG A 26 -4.79 7.68 5.52
N VAL A 27 -4.67 6.36 5.43
CA VAL A 27 -3.39 5.68 5.66
C VAL A 27 -2.54 5.87 4.40
N THR A 28 -1.32 6.35 4.57
CA THR A 28 -0.40 6.61 3.46
C THR A 28 0.32 5.34 3.03
N LEU A 29 0.76 5.32 1.77
CA LEU A 29 1.73 4.33 1.28
C LEU A 29 2.96 4.30 2.18
N ASP A 30 3.45 5.47 2.57
CA ASP A 30 4.59 5.69 3.46
C ASP A 30 4.46 4.89 4.76
N THR A 31 3.27 4.92 5.37
CA THR A 31 2.98 4.20 6.62
C THR A 31 3.04 2.69 6.42
N VAL A 32 2.38 2.17 5.38
CA VAL A 32 2.33 0.73 5.10
C VAL A 32 3.73 0.20 4.81
N VAL A 33 4.50 0.89 3.97
CA VAL A 33 5.88 0.51 3.63
C VAL A 33 6.78 0.55 4.85
N TYR A 34 6.70 1.61 5.66
CA TYR A 34 7.51 1.75 6.87
C TYR A 34 7.28 0.61 7.89
N VAL A 35 6.02 0.24 8.11
CA VAL A 35 5.69 -0.83 9.08
C VAL A 35 6.02 -2.21 8.50
N PHE A 36 5.82 -2.41 7.20
CA PHE A 36 6.24 -3.64 6.51
C PHE A 36 7.76 -3.85 6.55
N GLN A 37 8.56 -2.79 6.32
CA GLN A 37 10.02 -2.85 6.43
C GLN A 37 10.52 -3.18 7.84
N GLN A 38 9.73 -2.90 8.87
CA GLN A 38 10.02 -3.30 10.26
C GLN A 38 9.70 -4.77 10.55
N GLY A 39 9.23 -5.53 9.55
CA GLY A 39 8.94 -6.97 9.66
C GLY A 39 7.49 -7.29 10.00
N ALA A 40 6.60 -6.30 10.02
CA ALA A 40 5.18 -6.55 10.23
C ALA A 40 4.55 -7.26 9.02
N THR A 41 3.65 -8.20 9.30
CA THR A 41 2.83 -8.85 8.26
C THR A 41 1.70 -7.95 7.78
N ALA A 42 1.09 -8.30 6.64
CA ALA A 42 -0.10 -7.59 6.13
C ALA A 42 -1.26 -7.63 7.15
N GLU A 43 -1.43 -8.75 7.84
CA GLU A 43 -2.42 -8.93 8.90
C GLU A 43 -2.15 -8.03 10.11
N GLU A 44 -0.89 -7.93 10.54
CA GLU A 44 -0.50 -7.06 11.65
C GLU A 44 -0.70 -5.58 11.29
N ILE A 45 -0.38 -5.19 10.06
CA ILE A 45 -0.66 -3.85 9.54
C ILE A 45 -2.17 -3.58 9.51
N CYS A 46 -2.97 -4.53 9.00
CA CYS A 46 -4.44 -4.40 8.96
C CYS A 46 -5.04 -4.31 10.37
N LEU A 47 -4.49 -5.03 11.34
CA LEU A 47 -4.91 -4.96 12.74
C LEU A 47 -4.55 -3.60 13.37
N ALA A 48 -3.36 -3.07 13.06
CA ALA A 48 -2.91 -1.77 13.56
C ALA A 48 -3.69 -0.59 12.95
N TYR A 49 -4.19 -0.74 11.72
CA TYR A 49 -4.95 0.28 11.00
C TYR A 49 -6.32 -0.26 10.55
N PRO A 50 -7.35 -0.28 11.43
CA PRO A 50 -8.65 -0.90 11.14
C PRO A 50 -9.45 -0.30 9.97
N SER A 51 -9.03 0.85 9.44
CA SER A 51 -9.60 1.43 8.22
C SER A 51 -9.13 0.74 6.94
N LEU A 52 -8.05 -0.04 7.00
CA LEU A 52 -7.51 -0.78 5.87
C LEU A 52 -8.29 -2.08 5.64
N ASN A 53 -8.46 -2.45 4.37
CA ASN A 53 -8.84 -3.81 4.01
C ASN A 53 -7.57 -4.66 3.85
N LEU A 54 -7.59 -5.89 4.36
CA LEU A 54 -6.45 -6.81 4.26
C LEU A 54 -6.01 -7.05 2.81
N ALA A 55 -6.94 -7.18 1.87
CA ALA A 55 -6.62 -7.37 0.45
C ALA A 55 -5.89 -6.15 -0.12
N ASP A 56 -6.30 -4.94 0.29
CA ASP A 56 -5.64 -3.71 -0.14
C ASP A 56 -4.23 -3.60 0.41
N VAL A 57 -4.01 -3.99 1.68
CA VAL A 57 -2.66 -4.03 2.27
C VAL A 57 -1.76 -4.98 1.48
N TYR A 58 -2.25 -6.17 1.15
CA TYR A 58 -1.50 -7.11 0.31
C TYR A 58 -1.18 -6.51 -1.06
N ALA A 59 -2.15 -5.88 -1.73
CA ALA A 59 -1.94 -5.26 -3.03
C ALA A 59 -0.90 -4.12 -2.96
N VAL A 60 -0.92 -3.31 -1.91
CA VAL A 60 0.06 -2.24 -1.67
C VAL A 60 1.46 -2.80 -1.43
N ILE A 61 1.59 -3.85 -0.63
CA ILE A 61 2.88 -4.52 -0.39
C ILE A 61 3.41 -5.12 -1.71
N VAL A 62 2.56 -5.79 -2.50
CA VAL A 62 2.95 -6.33 -3.81
C VAL A 62 3.41 -5.21 -4.75
N TYR A 63 2.72 -4.07 -4.77
CA TYR A 63 3.13 -2.90 -5.54
C TYR A 63 4.50 -2.39 -5.08
N TYR A 64 4.70 -2.20 -3.76
CA TYR A 64 6.00 -1.79 -3.22
C TYR A 64 7.11 -2.76 -3.62
N LEU A 65 6.92 -4.07 -3.44
CA LEU A 65 7.92 -5.08 -3.78
C LEU A 65 8.27 -5.13 -5.28
N ARG A 66 7.34 -4.76 -6.16
CA ARG A 66 7.58 -4.69 -7.62
C ARG A 66 8.15 -3.35 -8.09
N HIS A 67 8.06 -2.31 -7.27
CA HIS A 67 8.41 -0.93 -7.61
C HIS A 67 9.31 -0.29 -6.54
N GLN A 68 10.17 -1.07 -5.89
CA GLN A 68 10.92 -0.61 -4.71
C GLN A 68 11.73 0.67 -4.97
N GLU A 69 12.48 0.73 -6.07
CA GLU A 69 13.31 1.91 -6.40
C GLU A 69 12.47 3.19 -6.57
N GLU A 70 11.32 3.08 -7.25
CA GLU A 70 10.41 4.21 -7.47
C GLU A 70 9.77 4.68 -6.18
N VAL A 71 9.27 3.74 -5.37
CA VAL A 71 8.63 4.04 -4.09
C VAL A 71 9.65 4.59 -3.10
N GLU A 72 10.85 4.03 -3.01
CA GLU A 72 11.90 4.53 -2.12
C GLU A 72 12.33 5.95 -2.48
N LYS A 73 12.45 6.26 -3.78
CA LYS A 73 12.70 7.63 -4.23
C LYS A 73 11.57 8.58 -3.80
N TYR A 74 10.32 8.19 -4.01
CA TYR A 74 9.15 8.96 -3.55
C TYR A 74 9.20 9.18 -2.03
N LEU A 75 9.56 8.16 -1.24
CA LEU A 75 9.65 8.28 0.23
C LEU A 75 10.80 9.19 0.67
N GLN A 76 11.93 9.18 -0.04
CA GLN A 76 13.07 10.05 0.24
C GLN A 76 12.76 11.53 -0.04
N GLU A 77 12.02 11.83 -1.10
CA GLU A 77 11.62 13.21 -1.43
C GLU A 77 10.63 13.82 -0.40
N ARG A 78 10.10 12.99 0.50
CA ARG A 78 9.09 13.36 1.52
C ARG A 78 9.63 13.40 2.95
N GLN A 79 10.91 13.04 3.17
CA GLN A 79 11.60 13.22 4.46
C GLN A 79 12.09 14.65 4.63
#